data_AF-A0A7C5LA11-F1
#
_entry.id   AF-A0A7C5LA11-F1
#
_cell.length_a   1.000
_cell.length_b   1.000
_cell.length_c   1.000
_cell.angle_alpha   90.00
_cell.angle_beta   90.00
_cell.angle_gamma   90.00
#
_symmetry.space_group_name_H-M   'P 1'
#
loop_
_entity.id
_entity.type
_entity.pdbx_description
1 polymer ?
#
loop_
_entity_poly.entity_id
_entity_poly.type
_entity_poly.pdbx_seq_one_letter_code
_entity_poly.pdbx_strand_id
1 'polypeptide(L)'
;EDRLLHRPASRRAIATELIEKGVEREVFEQLLDEAYPPIREREVALRLASGRYARLKGLEPARRARRTADFLMRRGFARSLAIAIVRGLEEGERDD
;
A
#
# COMPACT_ATOMS: atom_id res chain seq x y z
N GLU A 1 13.06 -4.50 16.65
CA GLU A 1 12.65 -5.77 16.03
C GLU A 1 11.78 -5.51 14.80
N ASP A 2 12.39 -5.72 13.64
CA ASP A 2 11.86 -6.09 12.30
C ASP A 2 10.44 -5.72 11.80
N ARG A 3 9.87 -4.58 12.21
CA ARG A 3 8.58 -4.10 11.63
C ARG A 3 8.62 -3.94 10.09
N LEU A 4 9.80 -3.68 9.52
CA LEU A 4 10.06 -3.49 8.08
C LEU A 4 9.69 -4.74 7.24
N LEU A 5 10.04 -5.94 7.71
CA LEU A 5 9.76 -7.19 6.99
C LEU A 5 8.34 -7.71 7.21
N HIS A 6 7.68 -7.28 8.29
CA HIS A 6 6.40 -7.88 8.71
C HIS A 6 5.16 -7.05 8.41
N ARG A 7 5.29 -5.78 7.97
CA ARG A 7 4.15 -4.94 7.61
C ARG A 7 4.33 -4.33 6.22
N PRO A 8 3.57 -4.80 5.21
CA PRO A 8 3.73 -4.28 3.86
C PRO A 8 3.36 -2.78 3.81
N ALA A 9 4.24 -1.99 3.21
CA ALA A 9 4.19 -0.52 3.16
C ALA A 9 4.68 -0.01 1.79
N SER A 10 4.56 1.29 1.54
CA SER A 10 5.12 1.89 0.32
C SER A 10 6.63 1.95 0.36
N ARG A 11 7.25 2.09 -0.82
CA ARG A 11 8.69 2.33 -0.95
C ARG A 11 9.11 3.55 -0.14
N ARG A 12 8.30 4.60 -0.15
CA ARG A 12 8.58 5.84 0.60
C ARG A 12 8.54 5.62 2.11
N ALA A 13 7.56 4.86 2.61
CA ALA A 13 7.50 4.55 4.04
C ALA A 13 8.71 3.71 4.49
N ILE A 14 9.10 2.73 3.67
CA ILE A 14 10.29 1.92 3.92
C ILE A 14 11.55 2.80 3.94
N ALA A 15 11.73 3.67 2.95
CA ALA A 15 12.86 4.59 2.88
C ALA A 15 12.92 5.56 4.07
N THR A 16 11.79 6.16 4.47
CA THR A 16 11.73 7.04 5.64
C THR A 16 12.16 6.31 6.91
N GLU A 17 11.67 5.10 7.14
CA GLU A 17 12.03 4.33 8.33
C GLU A 17 13.51 3.89 8.33
N LEU A 18 14.09 3.58 7.16
CA LEU A 18 15.51 3.27 7.02
C LEU A 18 16.39 4.48 7.37
N ILE A 19 16.00 5.67 6.91
CA ILE A 19 16.67 6.93 7.26
C ILE A 19 16.56 7.21 8.77
N GLU A 20 15.38 7.02 9.37
CA GLU A 20 15.17 7.18 10.81
C GLU A 20 16.01 6.21 11.65
N LYS A 21 16.36 5.05 11.08
CA LYS A 21 17.26 4.04 11.68
C LYS A 21 18.74 4.33 11.45
N GLY A 22 19.08 5.42 10.76
CA GLY A 22 20.46 5.80 10.45
C GLY A 22 21.08 4.97 9.32
N VAL A 23 20.26 4.29 8.50
CA VAL A 23 20.76 3.63 7.28
C VAL A 23 20.96 4.68 6.21
N GLU A 24 22.18 4.76 5.68
CA GLU A 24 22.50 5.70 4.61
C GLU A 24 21.68 5.42 3.35
N ARG A 25 21.21 6.49 2.71
CA ARG A 25 20.34 6.42 1.53
C ARG A 25 20.94 5.57 0.41
N GLU A 26 22.24 5.77 0.15
CA GLU A 26 22.97 5.08 -0.91
C GLU A 26 22.98 3.55 -0.72
N VAL A 27 22.92 3.08 0.53
CA VAL A 27 22.94 1.65 0.86
C VAL A 27 21.62 0.97 0.52
N PHE A 28 20.47 1.63 0.73
CA PHE A 28 19.17 0.99 0.53
C PHE A 28 18.47 1.37 -0.78
N GLU A 29 18.85 2.45 -1.44
CA GLU A 29 18.11 2.97 -2.60
C GLU A 29 18.16 1.98 -3.78
N GLN A 30 19.36 1.47 -4.09
CA GLN A 30 19.54 0.43 -5.13
C GLN A 30 18.80 -0.86 -4.79
N LEU A 31 18.89 -1.31 -3.53
CA LEU A 31 18.19 -2.51 -3.07
C LEU A 31 16.67 -2.34 -3.19
N LEU A 32 16.13 -1.15 -2.88
CA LEU A 32 14.71 -0.87 -3.04
C LEU A 32 14.27 -0.80 -4.50
N ASP A 33 15.11 -0.29 -5.40
CA ASP A 33 14.83 -0.30 -6.85
C ASP A 33 14.70 -1.72 -7.39
N GLU A 34 15.58 -2.63 -6.98
CA GLU A 34 15.59 -4.02 -7.43
C GLU A 34 14.49 -4.87 -6.75
N ALA A 35 14.41 -4.81 -5.42
CA ALA A 35 13.52 -5.68 -4.64
C ALA A 35 12.08 -5.17 -4.56
N TYR A 36 11.87 -3.86 -4.70
CA TYR A 36 10.57 -3.22 -4.53
C TYR A 36 10.23 -2.19 -5.62
N PRO A 37 10.29 -2.58 -6.91
CA PRO A 37 9.95 -1.71 -8.03
C PRO A 37 8.46 -1.30 -7.99
N PRO A 38 8.07 -0.24 -8.73
CA PRO A 38 6.69 0.28 -8.73
C PRO A 38 5.61 -0.78 -9.00
N ILE A 39 5.90 -1.78 -9.84
CA ILE A 39 4.98 -2.88 -10.12
C ILE A 39 4.72 -3.75 -8.89
N ARG A 40 5.77 -4.10 -8.14
CA ARG A 40 5.68 -4.84 -6.87
C ARG A 40 4.97 -4.02 -5.81
N GLU A 41 5.24 -2.72 -5.74
CA GLU A 41 4.53 -1.82 -4.82
C GLU A 41 3.02 -1.80 -5.10
N ARG A 42 2.62 -1.74 -6.37
CA ARG A 42 1.22 -1.82 -6.79
C ARG A 42 0.57 -3.15 -6.40
N GLU A 43 1.24 -4.27 -6.63
CA GLU A 43 0.75 -5.61 -6.26
C GLU A 43 0.53 -5.74 -4.75
N VAL A 44 1.47 -5.25 -3.95
CA VAL A 44 1.36 -5.25 -2.49
C VAL A 44 0.19 -4.39 -2.05
N ALA A 45 0.06 -3.18 -2.61
CA ALA A 45 -1.06 -2.29 -2.32
C ALA A 45 -2.40 -2.94 -2.68
N LEU A 46 -2.51 -3.62 -3.83
CA LEU A 46 -3.72 -4.30 -4.27
C LEU A 46 -4.11 -5.44 -3.32
N ARG A 47 -3.15 -6.29 -2.92
CA ARG A 47 -3.38 -7.39 -1.98
C ARG A 47 -3.88 -6.87 -0.61
N LEU A 48 -3.24 -5.82 -0.11
CA LEU A 48 -3.64 -5.15 1.12
C LEU A 48 -5.04 -4.52 1.02
N ALA A 49 -5.31 -3.84 -0.08
CA ALA A 49 -6.59 -3.19 -0.34
C ALA A 49 -7.72 -4.23 -0.41
N SER A 50 -7.53 -5.29 -1.20
CA SER A 50 -8.52 -6.37 -1.37
C SER A 50 -8.89 -6.99 -0.03
N GLY A 51 -7.89 -7.38 0.76
CA GLY A 51 -8.13 -7.95 2.10
C GLY A 51 -8.78 -6.96 3.07
N ARG A 52 -8.49 -5.66 2.96
CA ARG A 52 -9.12 -4.63 3.78
C ARG A 52 -10.57 -4.37 3.35
N TYR A 53 -10.80 -4.31 2.04
CA TYR A 53 -12.08 -4.03 1.38
C TYR A 53 -13.09 -5.14 1.68
N ALA A 54 -12.68 -6.41 1.61
CA ALA A 54 -13.48 -7.56 1.98
C ALA A 54 -13.91 -7.55 3.46
N ARG A 55 -13.00 -7.18 4.37
CA ARG A 55 -13.31 -7.04 5.81
C ARG A 55 -14.26 -5.89 6.14
N LEU A 56 -14.51 -5.00 5.19
CA LEU A 56 -15.44 -3.88 5.31
C LEU A 56 -16.77 -4.13 4.59
N LYS A 57 -17.03 -5.38 4.18
CA LYS A 57 -18.32 -5.79 3.64
C LYS A 57 -19.44 -5.41 4.62
N GLY A 58 -20.55 -4.87 4.09
CA GLY A 58 -21.68 -4.37 4.86
C GLY A 58 -21.60 -2.89 5.26
N LEU A 59 -20.47 -2.21 5.02
CA LEU A 59 -20.46 -0.75 5.02
C LEU A 59 -20.97 -0.20 3.69
N GLU A 60 -21.58 0.99 3.76
CA GLU A 60 -21.90 1.80 2.58
C GLU A 60 -20.71 1.89 1.61
N PRO A 61 -20.91 1.70 0.29
CA PRO A 61 -19.83 1.64 -0.71
C PRO A 61 -18.84 2.79 -0.59
N ALA A 62 -19.33 4.03 -0.50
CA ALA A 62 -18.48 5.22 -0.35
C ALA A 62 -17.64 5.21 0.94
N ARG A 63 -18.20 4.73 2.06
CA ARG A 63 -17.46 4.61 3.33
C ARG A 63 -16.43 3.49 3.27
N ARG A 64 -16.77 2.38 2.64
CA ARG A 64 -15.91 1.21 2.42
C ARG A 64 -14.70 1.57 1.56
N ALA A 65 -14.93 2.26 0.44
CA ALA A 65 -13.91 2.80 -0.44
C ALA A 65 -12.98 3.78 0.29
N ARG A 66 -13.57 4.77 0.98
CA ARG A 66 -12.79 5.78 1.72
C ARG A 66 -11.90 5.16 2.79
N ARG A 67 -12.45 4.25 3.60
CA ARG A 67 -11.68 3.56 4.66
C ARG A 67 -10.56 2.69 4.12
N THR A 68 -10.71 2.15 2.92
CA THR A 68 -9.68 1.35 2.24
C THR A 68 -8.57 2.24 1.69
N ALA A 69 -8.92 3.34 1.03
CA ALA A 69 -7.93 4.32 0.56
C ALA A 69 -7.12 4.92 1.73
N ASP A 70 -7.80 5.33 2.81
CA ASP A 70 -7.14 5.88 4.00
C ASP A 70 -6.21 4.85 4.67
N PHE A 71 -6.56 3.56 4.62
CA PHE A 71 -5.73 2.47 5.14
C PHE A 71 -4.43 2.29 4.35
N LEU A 72 -4.46 2.44 3.02
CA LEU A 72 -3.27 2.42 2.17
C LEU A 72 -2.42 3.68 2.39
N MET A 73 -3.04 4.86 2.46
CA MET A 73 -2.30 6.10 2.71
C MET A 73 -1.55 6.10 4.04
N ARG A 74 -2.13 5.53 5.10
CA ARG A 74 -1.43 5.34 6.39
C ARG A 74 -0.26 4.35 6.33
N ARG A 75 -0.15 3.55 5.27
CA ARG A 75 1.01 2.70 4.96
C ARG A 75 1.99 3.38 4.00
N GLY A 76 1.79 4.67 3.73
CA GLY A 76 2.64 5.50 2.92
C GLY A 76 2.40 5.41 1.41
N PHE A 77 1.41 4.63 0.94
CA PHE A 77 1.10 4.54 -0.49
C PHE A 77 0.60 5.89 -1.01
N ALA A 78 1.01 6.23 -2.23
CA ALA A 78 0.59 7.46 -2.87
C ALA A 78 -0.95 7.53 -2.96
N ARG A 79 -1.52 8.72 -2.74
CA ARG A 79 -2.98 8.94 -2.81
C ARG A 79 -3.55 8.48 -4.15
N SER A 80 -2.88 8.81 -5.25
CA SER A 80 -3.27 8.42 -6.61
C SER A 80 -3.35 6.90 -6.77
N LEU A 81 -2.33 6.18 -6.31
CA LEU A 81 -2.29 4.72 -6.32
C LEU A 81 -3.41 4.12 -5.47
N ALA A 82 -3.62 4.66 -4.26
CA ALA A 82 -4.67 4.19 -3.36
C ALA A 82 -6.07 4.36 -3.97
N ILE A 83 -6.36 5.51 -4.59
CA ILE A 83 -7.63 5.77 -5.27
C ILE A 83 -7.80 4.84 -6.47
N ALA A 84 -6.77 4.68 -7.30
CA ALA A 84 -6.83 3.83 -8.49
C ALA A 84 -7.11 2.36 -8.14
N ILE A 85 -6.48 1.84 -7.09
CA ILE A 85 -6.72 0.47 -6.62
C ILE A 85 -8.14 0.31 -6.09
N VAL A 86 -8.62 1.24 -5.26
CA VAL A 86 -9.98 1.16 -4.70
C VAL A 86 -11.03 1.21 -5.81
N ARG A 87 -10.85 2.09 -6.80
CA ARG A 87 -11.73 2.16 -7.96
C ARG A 87 -11.77 0.83 -8.73
N GLY A 88 -10.61 0.22 -8.96
CA GLY A 88 -10.56 -1.11 -9.61
C GLY A 88 -11.26 -2.21 -8.81
N LEU A 89 -11.25 -2.13 -7.46
CA LEU A 89 -12.01 -3.06 -6.62
C LEU A 89 -13.53 -2.83 -6.68
N GLU A 90 -13.96 -1.58 -6.78
CA GLU A 90 -15.38 -1.22 -6.97
C GLU A 90 -15.89 -1.63 -8.36
N GLU A 91 -15.04 -1.55 -9.38
CA GLU A 91 -15.36 -1.99 -10.75
C GLU A 91 -15.44 -3.52 -10.83
N GLY A 92 -14.47 -4.25 -10.25
CA GLY A 92 -14.51 -5.72 -10.23
C GLY A 92 -15.75 -6.31 -9.53
N GLU A 93 -16.26 -5.68 -8.47
CA GLU A 93 -17.51 -6.12 -7.82
C GLU A 93 -18.78 -5.86 -8.65
N ARG A 94 -18.74 -5.03 -9.68
CA ARG A 94 -19.89 -4.80 -10.57
C ARG A 94 -19.96 -5.82 -11.70
N ASP A 95 -18.82 -6.40 -12.04
CA ASP A 95 -18.68 -7.36 -13.14
C ASP A 95 -18.86 -8.82 -12.69
N ASP A 96 -18.81 -9.10 -11.37
CA ASP A 96 -19.09 -10.38 -10.70
C ASP A 96 -20.57 -10.54 -10.28
#